data_AF-A0A7J6EG96-F1
#
_entry.id   AF-A0A7J6EG96-F1
#
_cell.length_a   1.000
_cell.length_b   1.000
_cell.length_c   1.000
_cell.angle_alpha   90.00
_cell.angle_beta   90.00
_cell.angle_gamma   90.00
#
_symmetry.space_group_name_H-M   'P 1'
#
loop_
_entity.id
_entity.type
_entity.pdbx_description
1 polymer ?
#
loop_
_entity_poly.entity_id
_entity_poly.type
_entity_poly.pdbx_seq_one_letter_code
_entity_poly.pdbx_strand_id
1 'polypeptide(L)'
;MKKPELSIPIPTTIPFFDQKIYNPKRRSTKRIRARNRDSNMGFFINQSFIVLLSISLLIVSPSPVLASENAVVSDSTTAYEFINSFGFPTGILPIGVVGYDYDPSTGKFAAYFDGTCSFSVEGSYQLNYKSAINGYISMGELTRLEGVSVKLFWFWIDIVEVKRVGDDLEFSVGIAGAGFPVDNFVESPQCGCGLDCMNFKVRKLKTNVTLSSY
;
A
#
# COMPACT_ATOMS: atom_id res chain seq x y z
N MET A 1 -26.72 34.06 -25.45
CA MET A 1 -25.81 32.96 -25.82
C MET A 1 -25.88 31.91 -24.72
N LYS A 2 -26.40 30.71 -25.01
CA LYS A 2 -26.54 29.59 -24.07
C LYS A 2 -25.19 28.88 -23.92
N LYS A 3 -24.76 28.66 -22.67
CA LYS A 3 -23.58 27.85 -22.31
C LYS A 3 -23.87 26.38 -22.66
N PRO A 4 -23.00 25.67 -23.40
CA PRO A 4 -23.20 24.24 -23.61
C PRO A 4 -22.86 23.49 -22.33
N GLU A 5 -23.84 22.76 -21.79
CA GLU A 5 -23.63 21.73 -20.78
C GLU A 5 -22.87 20.56 -21.42
N LEU A 6 -21.66 20.31 -20.93
CA LEU A 6 -20.89 19.13 -21.28
C LEU A 6 -21.34 17.98 -20.37
N SER A 7 -22.36 17.25 -20.78
CA SER A 7 -22.78 16.01 -20.16
C SER A 7 -21.82 14.89 -20.57
N ILE A 8 -20.83 14.62 -19.72
CA ILE A 8 -19.96 13.46 -19.88
C ILE A 8 -20.75 12.24 -19.38
N PRO A 9 -21.01 11.22 -20.22
CA PRO A 9 -21.70 10.01 -19.78
C PRO A 9 -20.79 9.24 -18.80
N ILE A 10 -21.31 8.93 -17.62
CA ILE A 10 -20.67 8.01 -16.68
C ILE A 10 -20.72 6.62 -17.32
N PRO A 11 -19.58 5.98 -17.65
CA PRO A 11 -19.58 4.64 -18.22
C PRO A 11 -20.00 3.65 -17.12
N THR A 12 -21.21 3.10 -17.24
CA THR A 12 -21.77 2.06 -16.36
C THR A 12 -21.13 0.68 -16.56
N THR A 13 -20.12 0.58 -17.43
CA THR A 13 -19.42 -0.67 -17.68
C THR A 13 -17.93 -0.35 -17.87
N ILE A 14 -17.10 -0.79 -16.92
CA ILE A 14 -15.63 -0.77 -17.06
C ILE A 14 -15.27 -2.03 -17.87
N PRO A 15 -14.97 -1.94 -19.18
CA PRO A 15 -14.39 -3.03 -19.92
C PRO A 15 -13.11 -3.46 -19.23
N PHE A 16 -13.12 -4.74 -18.90
CA PHE A 16 -11.97 -5.58 -19.15
C PHE A 16 -10.77 -5.32 -18.24
N PHE A 17 -11.03 -5.28 -16.93
CA PHE A 17 -10.17 -6.06 -16.05
C PHE A 17 -10.27 -7.50 -16.54
N ASP A 18 -9.13 -8.13 -16.84
CA ASP A 18 -9.09 -9.54 -17.22
C ASP A 18 -9.74 -10.33 -16.08
N GLN A 19 -11.00 -10.74 -16.31
CA GLN A 19 -11.84 -11.38 -15.34
C GLN A 19 -11.39 -12.85 -15.26
N LYS A 20 -10.16 -13.08 -14.79
CA LYS A 20 -9.85 -14.36 -14.15
C LYS A 20 -10.69 -14.40 -12.89
N ILE A 21 -11.85 -15.02 -13.07
CA ILE A 21 -12.90 -15.30 -12.10
C ILE A 21 -12.30 -15.53 -10.72
N TYR A 22 -12.47 -14.55 -9.84
CA TYR A 22 -12.47 -14.76 -8.39
C TYR A 22 -13.50 -15.86 -8.09
N ASN A 23 -13.03 -17.08 -7.81
CA ASN A 23 -13.84 -18.22 -7.40
C ASN A 23 -13.47 -18.61 -5.97
N PRO A 24 -14.06 -17.97 -4.95
CA PRO A 24 -13.90 -18.43 -3.58
C PRO A 24 -14.65 -19.75 -3.46
N LYS A 25 -13.94 -20.88 -3.54
CA LYS A 25 -14.49 -22.19 -3.17
C LYS A 25 -15.03 -22.08 -1.75
N ARG A 26 -16.36 -21.90 -1.63
CA ARG A 26 -17.12 -22.00 -0.38
C ARG A 26 -16.85 -23.35 0.25
N ARG A 27 -16.03 -23.38 1.30
CA ARG A 27 -15.99 -24.51 2.22
C ARG A 27 -16.98 -24.26 3.35
N SER A 28 -18.19 -24.77 3.16
CA SER A 28 -19.16 -24.97 4.23
C SER A 28 -18.63 -26.05 5.17
N THR A 29 -18.42 -25.72 6.46
CA THR A 29 -18.50 -26.72 7.53
C THR A 29 -18.76 -26.08 8.90
N LYS A 30 -19.91 -26.48 9.48
CA LYS A 30 -20.29 -26.54 10.90
C LYS A 30 -20.49 -25.23 11.69
N ARG A 31 -21.76 -24.78 11.69
CA ARG A 31 -22.40 -24.20 12.89
C ARG A 31 -22.27 -25.18 14.06
N ILE A 32 -21.42 -24.87 15.04
CA ILE A 32 -21.54 -25.40 16.38
C ILE A 32 -22.50 -24.46 17.13
N ARG A 33 -23.66 -24.99 17.56
CA ARG A 33 -24.57 -24.30 18.48
C ARG A 33 -23.83 -24.10 19.80
N ALA A 34 -23.40 -22.88 20.09
CA ALA A 34 -23.02 -22.48 21.43
C ALA A 34 -24.30 -22.27 22.26
N ARG A 35 -24.34 -22.95 23.40
CA ARG A 35 -25.42 -23.00 24.39
C ARG A 35 -25.48 -21.66 25.14
N ASN A 36 -26.65 -21.02 25.13
CA ASN A 36 -26.95 -19.84 25.95
C ASN A 36 -26.80 -20.18 27.43
N ARG A 37 -26.10 -19.35 28.20
CA ARG A 37 -26.07 -19.40 29.66
C ARG A 37 -26.09 -17.97 30.18
N ASP A 38 -27.24 -17.59 30.72
CA ASP A 38 -27.46 -16.36 31.47
C ASP A 38 -26.55 -16.29 32.69
N SER A 39 -25.98 -15.12 32.95
CA SER A 39 -25.51 -14.71 34.28
C SER A 39 -25.48 -13.19 34.34
N ASN A 40 -26.54 -12.66 34.95
CA ASN A 40 -26.68 -11.30 35.44
C ASN A 40 -25.58 -11.00 36.47
N MET A 41 -24.83 -9.90 36.31
CA MET A 41 -24.13 -9.27 37.45
C MET A 41 -23.92 -7.79 37.15
N GLY A 42 -24.78 -6.95 37.74
CA GLY A 42 -24.70 -5.50 37.66
C GLY A 42 -23.44 -4.94 38.32
N PHE A 43 -22.82 -3.97 37.66
CA PHE A 43 -21.63 -3.28 38.14
C PHE A 43 -22.08 -2.04 38.93
N PHE A 44 -22.14 -2.15 40.26
CA PHE A 44 -22.34 -1.02 41.16
C PHE A 44 -21.05 -0.19 41.21
N ILE A 45 -21.02 0.94 40.47
CA ILE A 45 -19.90 1.87 40.47
C ILE A 45 -20.00 2.74 41.73
N ASN A 46 -19.14 2.44 42.72
CA ASN A 46 -19.04 3.16 43.98
C ASN A 46 -18.49 4.59 43.77
N GLN A 47 -19.22 5.60 44.28
CA GLN A 47 -18.87 7.03 44.15
C GLN A 47 -17.60 7.46 44.89
N SER A 48 -16.95 6.56 45.65
CA SER A 48 -15.71 6.84 46.38
C SER A 48 -14.45 6.82 45.50
N PHE A 49 -14.49 6.22 44.30
CA PHE A 49 -13.31 6.09 43.43
C PHE A 49 -12.95 7.35 42.63
N ILE A 50 -13.90 8.28 42.43
CA ILE A 50 -13.67 9.50 41.64
C ILE A 50 -12.76 10.49 42.40
N VAL A 51 -12.77 10.48 43.73
CA VAL A 51 -11.99 11.42 44.57
C VAL A 51 -10.49 11.09 44.58
N LEU A 52 -10.10 9.86 44.25
CA LEU A 52 -8.69 9.44 44.23
C LEU A 52 -7.96 9.85 42.94
N LEU A 53 -8.69 10.03 41.83
CA LEU A 53 -8.12 10.48 40.56
C LEU A 53 -7.70 11.96 40.59
N SER A 54 -8.39 12.80 41.38
CA SER A 54 -8.08 14.23 41.47
C SER A 54 -6.85 14.55 42.31
N ILE A 55 -6.44 13.67 43.24
CA ILE A 55 -5.28 13.90 44.13
C ILE A 55 -3.95 13.55 43.44
N SER A 56 -3.96 12.73 42.38
CA SER A 56 -2.74 12.32 41.68
C SER A 56 -2.19 13.33 40.66
N LEU A 57 -2.87 14.47 40.45
CA LEU A 57 -2.46 15.48 39.45
C LEU A 57 -1.48 16.56 39.95
N LEU A 58 -0.99 16.48 41.20
CA LEU A 58 -0.21 17.57 41.82
C LEU A 58 1.31 17.34 41.92
N ILE A 59 1.88 16.37 41.21
CA ILE A 59 3.34 16.20 41.15
C ILE A 59 3.82 16.25 39.70
N VAL A 60 3.77 17.45 39.12
CA VAL A 60 4.55 17.78 37.93
C VAL A 60 5.75 18.60 38.40
N SER A 61 6.93 17.99 38.38
CA SER A 61 8.20 18.72 38.38
C SER A 61 8.91 18.48 37.03
N PRO A 62 9.41 19.52 36.34
CA PRO A 62 10.19 19.35 35.14
C PRO A 62 11.65 19.05 35.50
N SER A 63 12.15 17.89 35.09
CA SER A 63 13.59 17.60 35.06
C SER A 63 14.15 17.93 33.67
N PRO A 64 15.34 18.52 33.54
CA PRO A 64 15.98 18.70 32.24
C PRO A 64 16.52 17.35 31.75
N VAL A 65 15.94 16.82 30.67
CA VAL A 65 16.51 15.69 29.94
C VAL A 65 17.66 16.20 29.07
N LEU A 66 18.86 15.70 29.36
CA LEU A 66 20.03 15.85 28.48
C LEU A 66 19.74 15.11 27.18
N ALA A 67 19.84 15.82 26.05
CA ALA A 67 19.78 15.20 24.73
C ALA A 67 21.03 14.33 24.55
N SER A 68 20.82 13.00 24.53
CA SER A 68 21.81 12.05 24.04
C SER A 68 21.70 12.04 22.52
N GLU A 69 22.59 12.75 21.83
CA GLU A 69 22.79 12.59 20.40
C GLU A 69 23.55 11.29 20.17
N ASN A 70 22.84 10.16 20.27
CA ASN A 70 23.33 8.93 19.69
C ASN A 70 23.00 9.03 18.21
N ALA A 71 23.96 9.50 17.41
CA ALA A 71 24.01 9.19 15.99
C ALA A 71 24.19 7.67 15.88
N VAL A 72 23.07 6.95 15.97
CA VAL A 72 22.99 5.55 15.61
C VAL A 72 23.17 5.54 14.10
N VAL A 73 24.35 5.12 13.65
CA VAL A 73 24.50 4.54 12.32
C VAL A 73 23.62 3.31 12.34
N SER A 74 22.36 3.51 11.95
CA SER A 74 21.40 2.43 11.86
C SER A 74 21.82 1.58 10.69
N ASP A 75 22.19 0.35 10.97
CA ASP A 75 22.04 -0.76 10.03
C ASP A 75 20.52 -0.97 9.82
N SER A 76 19.87 0.04 9.23
CA SER A 76 18.44 0.08 9.01
C SER A 76 18.16 -0.73 7.77
N THR A 77 17.48 -1.86 7.96
CA THR A 77 16.88 -2.65 6.88
C THR A 77 16.24 -1.73 5.86
N THR A 78 16.46 -1.97 4.57
CA THR A 78 15.86 -1.14 3.53
C THR A 78 14.35 -1.34 3.48
N ALA A 79 13.59 -0.40 2.92
CA ALA A 79 12.14 -0.58 2.76
C ALA A 79 11.80 -1.85 1.95
N TYR A 80 12.63 -2.21 0.97
CA TYR A 80 12.49 -3.41 0.14
C TYR A 80 12.67 -4.70 0.95
N GLU A 81 13.69 -4.77 1.81
CA GLU A 81 13.88 -5.90 2.71
C GLU A 81 12.78 -5.96 3.77
N PHE A 82 12.32 -4.81 4.25
CA PHE A 82 11.25 -4.71 5.22
C PHE A 82 9.95 -5.31 4.67
N ILE A 83 9.46 -4.90 3.50
CA ILE A 83 8.24 -5.48 2.91
C ILE A 83 8.40 -6.97 2.59
N ASN A 84 9.62 -7.43 2.28
CA ASN A 84 9.91 -8.83 2.04
C ASN A 84 9.77 -9.67 3.30
N SER A 85 10.10 -9.12 4.47
CA SER A 85 9.85 -9.78 5.76
C SER A 85 8.35 -9.99 6.05
N PHE A 86 7.46 -9.24 5.39
CA PHE A 86 6.01 -9.40 5.44
C PHE A 86 5.46 -10.25 4.28
N GLY A 87 6.31 -10.94 3.52
CA GLY A 87 5.91 -11.88 2.47
C GLY A 87 5.63 -11.24 1.11
N PHE A 88 5.96 -9.96 0.91
CA PHE A 88 5.83 -9.31 -0.39
C PHE A 88 7.14 -9.33 -1.18
N PRO A 89 7.11 -9.58 -2.49
CA PRO A 89 8.30 -9.45 -3.31
C PRO A 89 8.73 -7.97 -3.40
N THR A 90 10.03 -7.73 -3.59
CA THR A 90 10.62 -6.39 -3.58
C THR A 90 10.04 -5.46 -4.65
N GLY A 91 9.58 -6.01 -5.77
CA GLY A 91 9.06 -5.26 -6.91
C GLY A 91 7.64 -4.72 -6.77
N ILE A 92 7.00 -4.91 -5.62
CA ILE A 92 5.78 -4.14 -5.29
C ILE A 92 6.08 -2.63 -5.07
N LEU A 93 7.35 -2.31 -4.75
CA LEU A 93 7.84 -0.94 -4.64
C LEU A 93 8.74 -0.60 -5.84
N PRO A 94 8.55 0.57 -6.48
CA PRO A 94 9.50 1.05 -7.47
C PRO A 94 10.84 1.40 -6.83
N ILE A 95 11.89 1.42 -7.64
CA ILE A 95 13.24 1.85 -7.24
C ILE A 95 13.21 3.33 -6.85
N GLY A 96 13.85 3.67 -5.72
CA GLY A 96 14.00 5.04 -5.25
C GLY A 96 13.25 5.36 -3.95
N VAL A 97 12.89 4.35 -3.15
CA VAL A 97 12.41 4.57 -1.78
C VAL A 97 13.56 5.12 -0.94
N VAL A 98 13.36 6.28 -0.33
CA VAL A 98 14.37 6.97 0.50
C VAL A 98 14.24 6.67 1.99
N GLY A 99 13.10 6.14 2.41
CA GLY A 99 12.85 5.75 3.79
C GLY A 99 11.47 5.14 3.98
N TYR A 100 11.21 4.61 5.17
CA TYR A 100 9.91 4.07 5.56
C TYR A 100 9.69 4.24 7.08
N ASP A 101 8.43 4.29 7.48
CA ASP A 101 8.00 4.22 8.87
C ASP A 101 7.15 2.97 9.09
N TYR A 102 7.29 2.38 10.28
CA TYR A 102 6.46 1.26 10.70
C TYR A 102 6.15 1.33 12.20
N ASP A 103 4.87 1.21 12.55
CA ASP A 103 4.41 1.06 13.92
C ASP A 103 4.01 -0.39 14.18
N PRO A 104 4.77 -1.16 14.97
CA PRO A 104 4.48 -2.57 15.25
C PRO A 104 3.22 -2.78 16.09
N SER A 105 2.75 -1.76 16.83
CA SER A 105 1.56 -1.87 17.68
C SER A 105 0.26 -1.78 16.89
N THR A 106 0.27 -1.01 15.78
CA THR A 106 -0.91 -0.77 14.94
C THR A 106 -0.81 -1.43 13.56
N GLY A 107 0.40 -1.79 13.13
CA GLY A 107 0.68 -2.23 11.76
C GLY A 107 0.74 -1.09 10.75
N LYS A 108 0.68 0.18 11.19
CA LYS A 108 0.74 1.34 10.29
C LYS A 108 2.10 1.38 9.60
N PHE A 109 2.06 1.55 8.28
CA PHE A 109 3.24 1.56 7.42
C PHE A 109 3.18 2.76 6.47
N ALA A 110 4.34 3.37 6.23
CA ALA A 110 4.52 4.36 5.19
C ALA A 110 5.88 4.18 4.49
N ALA A 111 5.95 4.42 3.20
CA ALA A 111 7.22 4.48 2.46
C ALA A 111 7.30 5.78 1.65
N TYR A 112 8.50 6.32 1.52
CA TYR A 112 8.74 7.66 1.02
C TYR A 112 9.64 7.67 -0.22
N PHE A 113 9.34 8.55 -1.16
CA PHE A 113 10.09 8.81 -2.38
C PHE A 113 10.39 10.32 -2.48
N ASP A 114 11.47 10.69 -3.16
CA ASP A 114 11.86 12.08 -3.43
C ASP A 114 10.95 12.80 -4.45
N GLY A 115 9.81 12.22 -4.80
CA GLY A 115 8.85 12.75 -5.75
C GLY A 115 7.79 11.74 -6.13
N THR A 116 6.93 12.11 -7.08
CA THR A 116 5.99 11.16 -7.67
C THR A 116 6.73 10.25 -8.66
N CYS A 117 6.30 9.00 -8.73
CA CYS A 117 6.87 8.00 -9.63
C CYS A 117 5.75 7.46 -10.52
N SER A 118 5.96 7.42 -11.84
CA SER A 118 4.97 6.85 -12.76
C SER A 118 5.65 6.05 -13.84
N PHE A 119 5.07 4.93 -14.21
CA PHE A 119 5.61 4.03 -15.24
C PHE A 119 4.49 3.18 -15.83
N SER A 120 4.75 2.63 -17.01
CA SER A 120 3.88 1.65 -17.64
C SER A 120 4.38 0.24 -17.34
N VAL A 121 3.44 -0.68 -17.19
CA VAL A 121 3.71 -2.13 -17.10
C VAL A 121 3.09 -2.87 -18.29
N GLU A 122 3.35 -4.17 -18.38
CA GLU A 122 2.71 -5.02 -19.39
C GLU A 122 1.18 -4.89 -19.36
N GLY A 123 0.54 -5.06 -20.51
CA GLY A 123 -0.92 -4.84 -20.64
C GLY A 123 -1.32 -3.36 -20.74
N SER A 124 -0.37 -2.44 -20.91
CA SER A 124 -0.61 -0.99 -21.06
C SER A 124 -1.20 -0.29 -19.83
N TYR A 125 -1.12 -0.91 -18.66
CA TYR A 125 -1.49 -0.26 -17.41
C TYR A 125 -0.45 0.80 -17.05
N GLN A 126 -0.93 2.00 -16.67
CA GLN A 126 -0.09 3.06 -16.14
C GLN A 126 -0.26 3.11 -14.63
N LEU A 127 0.83 2.99 -13.90
CA LEU A 127 0.88 3.11 -12.45
C LEU A 127 1.43 4.49 -12.06
N ASN A 128 0.90 5.03 -10.98
CA ASN A 128 1.37 6.26 -10.36
C ASN A 128 1.47 6.06 -8.85
N TYR A 129 2.66 6.33 -8.33
CA TYR A 129 2.99 6.38 -6.93
C TYR A 129 3.20 7.85 -6.54
N LYS A 130 2.59 8.28 -5.43
CA LYS A 130 2.86 9.57 -4.80
C LYS A 130 4.21 9.53 -4.08
N SER A 131 4.66 10.69 -3.60
CA SER A 131 5.89 10.80 -2.80
C SER A 131 5.80 10.06 -1.45
N ALA A 132 4.59 9.75 -0.98
CA ALA A 132 4.37 8.89 0.16
C ALA A 132 3.28 7.88 -0.16
N ILE A 133 3.56 6.61 0.14
CA ILE A 133 2.54 5.57 0.22
C ILE A 133 2.25 5.30 1.69
N ASN A 134 0.98 5.13 2.04
CA ASN A 134 0.54 4.87 3.42
C ASN A 134 -0.40 3.69 3.45
N GLY A 135 -0.44 2.97 4.57
CA GLY A 135 -1.42 1.91 4.77
C GLY A 135 -1.17 1.15 6.07
N TYR A 136 -1.70 -0.07 6.12
CA TYR A 136 -1.49 -1.01 7.21
C TYR A 136 -0.93 -2.30 6.62
N ILE A 137 0.21 -2.75 7.13
CA ILE A 137 0.89 -3.96 6.68
C ILE A 137 0.76 -5.07 7.72
N SER A 138 0.50 -6.27 7.24
CA SER A 138 0.60 -7.51 7.98
C SER A 138 1.11 -8.62 7.06
N MET A 139 1.30 -9.83 7.58
CA MET A 139 1.88 -10.93 6.80
C MET A 139 1.02 -11.22 5.56
N GLY A 140 1.56 -10.93 4.38
CA GLY A 140 0.91 -11.11 3.09
C GLY A 140 -0.24 -10.14 2.79
N GLU A 141 -0.45 -9.08 3.59
CA GLU A 141 -1.54 -8.12 3.33
C GLU A 141 -1.10 -6.67 3.54
N LEU A 142 -1.44 -5.80 2.57
CA LEU A 142 -1.38 -4.35 2.64
C LEU A 142 -2.80 -3.82 2.46
N THR A 143 -3.31 -3.07 3.43
CA THR A 143 -4.69 -2.60 3.43
C THR A 143 -4.78 -1.09 3.67
N ARG A 144 -5.89 -0.49 3.22
CA ARG A 144 -6.11 0.97 3.25
C ARG A 144 -4.93 1.72 2.63
N LEU A 145 -4.44 1.17 1.52
CA LEU A 145 -3.32 1.70 0.80
C LEU A 145 -3.72 3.05 0.19
N GLU A 146 -2.88 4.05 0.39
CA GLU A 146 -3.00 5.38 -0.19
C GLU A 146 -1.73 5.71 -0.93
N GLY A 147 -1.86 6.48 -2.01
CA GLY A 147 -0.71 6.97 -2.78
C GLY A 147 -0.25 6.05 -3.89
N VAL A 148 -0.96 4.96 -4.18
CA VAL A 148 -0.76 4.13 -5.37
C VAL A 148 -2.04 4.12 -6.19
N SER A 149 -1.93 4.44 -7.48
CA SER A 149 -3.07 4.50 -8.39
C SER A 149 -2.74 3.89 -9.74
N VAL A 150 -3.76 3.33 -10.37
CA VAL A 150 -3.71 2.78 -11.73
C VAL A 150 -4.62 3.58 -12.64
N LYS A 151 -4.19 3.81 -13.88
CA LYS A 151 -5.00 4.48 -14.88
C LYS A 151 -5.97 3.49 -15.51
N LEU A 152 -7.26 3.79 -15.41
CA LEU A 152 -8.34 3.08 -16.09
C LEU A 152 -9.05 4.05 -17.02
N PHE A 153 -8.91 3.79 -18.32
CA PHE A 153 -9.35 4.67 -19.39
C PHE A 153 -8.82 6.10 -19.28
N TRP A 154 -9.62 7.00 -18.70
CA TRP A 154 -9.38 8.43 -18.58
C TRP A 154 -9.19 8.87 -17.12
N PHE A 155 -9.46 7.99 -16.15
CA PHE A 155 -9.41 8.30 -14.73
C PHE A 155 -8.32 7.49 -14.02
N TRP A 156 -7.75 8.09 -12.98
CA TRP A 156 -6.90 7.38 -12.02
C TRP A 156 -7.76 6.81 -10.92
N ILE A 157 -7.55 5.55 -10.58
CA ILE A 157 -8.25 4.86 -9.51
C ILE A 157 -7.21 4.36 -8.51
N ASP A 158 -7.45 4.61 -7.24
CA ASP A 158 -6.55 4.20 -6.16
C ASP A 158 -6.60 2.69 -5.95
N ILE A 159 -5.43 2.09 -5.82
CA ILE A 159 -5.26 0.72 -5.33
C ILE A 159 -5.29 0.81 -3.81
N VAL A 160 -6.25 0.16 -3.18
CA VAL A 160 -6.52 0.27 -1.74
C VAL A 160 -6.07 -0.95 -0.95
N GLU A 161 -5.79 -2.06 -1.63
CA GLU A 161 -5.38 -3.30 -0.98
C GLU A 161 -4.53 -4.17 -1.92
N VAL A 162 -3.53 -4.83 -1.34
CA VAL A 162 -2.74 -5.88 -1.99
C VAL A 162 -2.62 -7.07 -1.05
N LYS A 163 -2.95 -8.26 -1.54
CA LYS A 163 -2.85 -9.52 -0.78
C LYS A 163 -2.01 -10.54 -1.51
N ARG A 164 -1.26 -11.34 -0.76
CA ARG A 164 -0.60 -12.52 -1.28
C ARG A 164 -1.46 -13.76 -1.03
N VAL A 165 -1.80 -14.46 -2.11
CA VAL A 165 -2.57 -15.71 -2.08
C VAL A 165 -1.77 -16.79 -2.80
N GLY A 166 -0.96 -17.53 -2.02
CA GLY A 166 -0.04 -18.52 -2.58
C GLY A 166 1.04 -17.86 -3.43
N ASP A 167 1.02 -18.19 -4.72
CA ASP A 167 1.97 -17.70 -5.73
C ASP A 167 1.41 -16.52 -6.55
N ASP A 168 0.26 -15.98 -6.16
CA ASP A 168 -0.35 -14.79 -6.75
C ASP A 168 -0.37 -13.61 -5.78
N LEU A 169 -0.27 -12.39 -6.32
CA LEU A 169 -0.60 -11.13 -5.67
C LEU A 169 -1.93 -10.62 -6.21
N GLU A 170 -2.91 -10.44 -5.34
CA GLU A 170 -4.21 -9.85 -5.62
C GLU A 170 -4.20 -8.36 -5.30
N PHE A 171 -4.39 -7.52 -6.31
CA PHE A 171 -4.52 -6.06 -6.19
C PHE A 171 -5.99 -5.67 -6.27
N SER A 172 -6.44 -4.79 -5.38
CA SER A 172 -7.85 -4.35 -5.30
C SER A 172 -7.96 -2.84 -5.33
N VAL A 173 -8.96 -2.36 -6.07
CA VAL A 173 -9.43 -0.96 -6.08
C VAL A 173 -10.73 -0.80 -5.28
N GLY A 174 -11.02 -1.75 -4.39
CA GLY A 174 -12.20 -1.80 -3.53
C GLY A 174 -13.28 -2.75 -4.07
N ILE A 175 -14.00 -2.34 -5.11
CA ILE A 175 -15.11 -3.16 -5.67
C ILE A 175 -14.67 -4.21 -6.70
N ALA A 176 -13.40 -4.15 -7.13
CA ALA A 176 -12.82 -5.01 -8.13
C ALA A 176 -11.33 -5.24 -7.83
N GLY A 177 -10.78 -6.33 -8.37
CA GLY A 177 -9.37 -6.65 -8.22
C GLY A 177 -8.88 -7.64 -9.28
N ALA A 178 -7.57 -7.86 -9.32
CA ALA A 178 -6.88 -8.76 -10.25
C ALA A 178 -5.72 -9.45 -9.55
N GLY A 179 -5.52 -10.71 -9.90
CA GLY A 179 -4.39 -11.51 -9.48
C GLY A 179 -3.29 -11.53 -10.52
N PHE A 180 -2.04 -11.41 -10.08
CA PHE A 180 -0.86 -11.54 -10.91
C PHE A 180 0.15 -12.47 -10.23
N PRO A 181 0.86 -13.32 -10.98
CA PRO A 181 1.92 -14.17 -10.42
C PRO A 181 2.98 -13.33 -9.70
N VAL A 182 3.45 -13.82 -8.55
CA VAL A 182 4.51 -13.19 -7.75
C VAL A 182 5.78 -12.97 -8.56
N ASP A 183 6.07 -13.86 -9.51
CA ASP A 183 7.27 -13.80 -10.37
C ASP A 183 7.36 -12.49 -11.17
N ASN A 184 6.22 -11.84 -11.45
CA ASN A 184 6.17 -10.54 -12.13
C ASN A 184 6.73 -9.39 -11.29
N PHE A 185 6.95 -9.60 -9.99
CA PHE A 185 7.34 -8.58 -9.02
C PHE A 185 8.67 -8.88 -8.35
N VAL A 186 9.47 -9.82 -8.87
CA VAL A 186 10.81 -10.10 -8.35
C VAL A 186 11.71 -8.87 -8.49
N GLU A 187 11.61 -8.18 -9.63
CA GLU A 187 12.39 -6.96 -9.91
C GLU A 187 11.56 -5.69 -9.65
N SER A 188 12.20 -4.69 -9.04
CA SER A 188 11.57 -3.40 -8.81
C SER A 188 11.55 -2.53 -10.07
N PRO A 189 10.39 -1.99 -10.47
CA PRO A 189 10.29 -1.10 -11.63
C PRO A 189 10.98 0.23 -11.35
N GLN A 190 11.52 0.88 -12.38
CA GLN A 190 12.05 2.23 -12.28
C GLN A 190 11.00 3.25 -12.73
N CYS A 191 11.05 4.43 -12.11
CA CYS A 191 10.22 5.55 -12.55
C CYS A 191 10.49 5.91 -14.02
N GLY A 192 9.43 6.22 -14.76
CA GLY A 192 9.46 6.52 -16.18
C GLY A 192 9.40 5.29 -17.08
N CYS A 193 10.40 4.42 -17.01
CA CYS A 193 10.58 3.31 -17.96
C CYS A 193 10.12 1.93 -17.47
N GLY A 194 9.68 1.78 -16.21
CA GLY A 194 9.17 0.52 -15.66
C GLY A 194 10.27 -0.54 -15.58
N LEU A 195 9.99 -1.75 -16.09
CA LEU A 195 10.94 -2.85 -16.17
C LEU A 195 11.84 -2.80 -17.42
N ASP A 196 11.53 -1.92 -18.39
CA ASP A 196 12.15 -1.89 -19.73
C ASP A 196 13.36 -0.94 -19.89
N CYS A 197 13.91 -0.43 -18.79
CA CYS A 197 14.88 0.67 -18.82
C CYS A 197 16.19 0.39 -19.57
N MET A 198 16.59 -0.88 -19.69
CA MET A 198 17.79 -1.26 -20.45
C MET A 198 17.57 -1.18 -21.98
N ASN A 199 16.35 -1.46 -22.45
CA ASN A 199 16.00 -1.39 -23.87
C ASN A 199 16.05 0.04 -24.42
N PHE A 200 15.74 1.04 -23.58
CA PHE A 200 15.82 2.46 -23.95
C PHE A 200 17.25 2.95 -24.19
N LYS A 201 18.24 2.46 -23.43
CA LYS A 201 19.65 2.81 -23.64
C LYS A 201 20.16 2.27 -24.97
N VAL A 202 19.84 1.01 -25.30
CA VAL A 202 20.22 0.37 -26.57
C VAL A 202 19.56 1.07 -27.77
N ARG A 203 18.26 1.43 -27.68
CA ARG A 203 17.57 2.20 -28.73
C ARG A 203 18.16 3.61 -28.89
N LYS A 204 18.43 4.34 -27.79
CA LYS A 204 19.10 5.66 -27.86
C LYS A 204 20.51 5.58 -28.46
N LEU A 205 21.28 4.57 -28.09
CA LEU A 205 22.61 4.31 -28.68
C LEU A 205 22.49 4.04 -30.18
N LYS A 206 21.55 3.19 -30.60
CA LYS A 206 21.31 2.89 -32.02
C LYS A 206 20.88 4.14 -32.82
N THR A 207 20.00 4.97 -32.27
CA THR A 207 19.55 6.21 -32.94
C THR A 207 20.69 7.24 -33.04
N ASN A 208 21.50 7.40 -31.99
CA ASN A 208 22.66 8.32 -32.02
C ASN A 208 23.77 7.84 -32.96
N VAL A 209 23.99 6.53 -33.06
CA VAL A 209 24.95 5.94 -34.01
C VAL A 209 24.46 6.10 -35.47
N THR A 210 23.15 6.21 -35.71
CA THR A 210 22.59 6.36 -37.07
C THR A 210 22.48 7.83 -37.54
N LEU A 211 22.61 8.82 -36.64
CA LEU A 211 22.56 10.25 -36.98
C LEU A 211 23.95 10.88 -37.23
N SER A 212 25.03 10.10 -37.22
CA SER A 212 26.40 10.58 -37.45
C SER A 212 26.94 10.32 -38.86
N SER A 213 26.10 9.95 -39.83
CA SER A 213 26.50 9.90 -41.24
C SER A 213 25.58 10.75 -42.10
N TYR A 214 25.81 12.05 -42.13
CA TYR A 214 25.68 12.89 -43.33
C TYR A 214 26.33 14.26 -43.11
#